data_AF-A0A939UT73-F1
#
_entry.id   AF-A0A939UT73-F1
#
_cell.length_a   1.000
_cell.length_b   1.000
_cell.length_c   1.000
_cell.angle_alpha   90.00
_cell.angle_beta   90.00
_cell.angle_gamma   90.00
#
_symmetry.space_group_name_H-M   'P 1'
#
loop_
_entity.id
_entity.type
_entity.pdbx_description
1 polymer ?
#
loop_
_entity_poly.entity_id
_entity_poly.type
_entity_poly.pdbx_seq_one_letter_code
_entity_poly.pdbx_strand_id
1 'polypeptide(L)'
;MATRTGYDTVHQFATQNQLNALINDTHHSSKFFIGRYLKDFTSDHPKELIPGEVELISANGIDIVSIFQLCTYSDETKYTFDLGKTHANDAIERASGYHQPNNTPIYFALERAFDVPQEVLQCFKNYLDGIRFILSKSSMNPNGYKFGYYGPGYSGKVVKEWYPDSYIMIGNPKYNPFTSWNIKQQQPDFKIYYSTNGYFNVDIDITTSLDYGGWQYHQFPNSWSNYNNAYKHRRKCSICGRYEYQYHVPNAQGNRCTVCGYVGNIVVPVNKIGGPADETENS
;
A
#
# COMPACT_ATOMS: atom_id res chain seq x y z
N MET A 1 9.87 -16.44 -10.89
CA MET A 1 9.12 -15.18 -11.16
C MET A 1 10.13 -14.11 -11.50
N ALA A 2 9.85 -13.23 -12.47
CA ALA A 2 10.74 -12.14 -12.81
C ALA A 2 10.79 -11.12 -11.66
N THR A 3 11.99 -10.75 -11.22
CA THR A 3 12.18 -9.65 -10.27
C THR A 3 11.67 -8.36 -10.90
N ARG A 4 10.86 -7.60 -10.17
CA ARG A 4 10.48 -6.23 -10.52
C ARG A 4 11.28 -5.29 -9.66
N THR A 5 11.85 -4.26 -10.27
CA THR A 5 12.44 -3.14 -9.53
C THR A 5 11.35 -2.10 -9.27
N GLY A 6 11.48 -1.39 -8.17
CA GLY A 6 10.75 -0.16 -7.88
C GLY A 6 11.67 0.82 -7.17
N TYR A 7 11.09 1.89 -6.68
CA TYR A 7 11.80 2.92 -5.92
C TYR A 7 11.03 3.23 -4.65
N ASP A 8 11.68 3.67 -3.59
CA ASP A 8 11.04 4.47 -2.56
C ASP A 8 11.74 5.82 -2.43
N THR A 9 10.99 6.87 -2.12
CA THR A 9 11.57 8.22 -2.06
C THR A 9 10.77 9.13 -1.17
N VAL A 10 11.46 10.04 -0.50
CA VAL A 10 10.86 11.18 0.19
C VAL A 10 10.41 12.27 -0.79
N HIS A 11 10.90 12.27 -2.03
CA HIS A 11 10.59 13.31 -3.00
C HIS A 11 9.12 13.26 -3.44
N GLN A 12 8.46 14.41 -3.45
CA GLN A 12 7.07 14.57 -3.90
C GLN A 12 7.01 14.81 -5.42
N PHE A 13 6.15 14.08 -6.12
CA PHE A 13 5.94 14.26 -7.56
C PHE A 13 4.78 15.24 -7.83
N ALA A 14 5.12 16.52 -7.99
CA ALA A 14 4.15 17.56 -8.33
C ALA A 14 3.91 17.70 -9.85
N THR A 15 4.78 17.13 -10.67
CA THR A 15 4.75 17.32 -12.13
C THR A 15 5.09 16.05 -12.90
N GLN A 16 4.53 15.93 -14.12
CA GLN A 16 4.87 14.84 -15.05
C GLN A 16 6.37 14.83 -15.40
N ASN A 17 7.06 15.98 -15.40
CA ASN A 17 8.49 16.04 -15.69
C ASN A 17 9.34 15.30 -14.65
N GLN A 18 9.00 15.41 -13.36
CA GLN A 18 9.67 14.68 -12.29
C GLN A 18 9.41 13.17 -12.41
N LEU A 19 8.16 12.79 -12.70
CA LEU A 19 7.80 11.38 -12.87
C LEU A 19 8.43 10.77 -14.14
N ASN A 20 8.53 11.54 -15.24
CA ASN A 20 9.19 11.12 -16.46
C ASN A 20 10.67 10.79 -16.23
N ALA A 21 11.32 11.45 -15.28
CA ALA A 21 12.70 11.14 -14.92
C ALA A 21 12.84 9.75 -14.32
N LEU A 22 11.86 9.32 -13.51
CA LEU A 22 11.76 7.94 -13.05
C LEU A 22 11.44 7.00 -14.19
N ILE A 23 10.41 7.29 -15.01
CA ILE A 23 9.95 6.42 -16.12
C ILE A 23 11.06 6.17 -17.15
N ASN A 24 11.96 7.14 -17.36
CA ASN A 24 13.06 7.03 -18.31
C ASN A 24 14.34 6.45 -17.67
N ASP A 25 14.33 6.16 -16.37
CA ASP A 25 15.46 5.50 -15.72
C ASP A 25 15.57 4.04 -16.19
N THR A 26 16.80 3.53 -16.20
CA THR A 26 17.09 2.19 -16.77
C THR A 26 17.15 1.08 -15.73
N HIS A 27 17.04 1.40 -14.43
CA HIS A 27 17.14 0.41 -13.35
C HIS A 27 15.82 -0.34 -13.14
N HIS A 28 14.71 0.14 -13.72
CA HIS A 28 13.41 -0.49 -13.56
C HIS A 28 12.96 -1.32 -14.77
N SER A 29 12.15 -2.34 -14.51
CA SER A 29 11.42 -3.07 -15.55
C SER A 29 10.31 -2.20 -16.15
N SER A 30 9.78 -2.60 -17.32
CA SER A 30 8.67 -1.89 -17.98
C SER A 30 7.44 -1.66 -17.09
N LYS A 31 7.28 -2.46 -16.03
CA LYS A 31 6.37 -2.22 -14.93
C LYS A 31 7.17 -2.12 -13.62
N PHE A 32 6.93 -1.07 -12.84
CA PHE A 32 7.59 -0.81 -11.57
C PHE A 32 6.64 -0.20 -10.55
N PHE A 33 7.11 0.01 -9.32
CA PHE A 33 6.37 0.63 -8.24
C PHE A 33 7.14 1.79 -7.60
N ILE A 34 6.43 2.66 -6.89
CA ILE A 34 7.01 3.74 -6.09
C ILE A 34 6.46 3.66 -4.65
N GLY A 35 7.33 3.42 -3.67
CA GLY A 35 7.07 3.62 -2.25
C GLY A 35 6.92 5.09 -1.92
N ARG A 36 5.75 5.47 -1.40
CA ARG A 36 5.42 6.85 -1.04
C ARG A 36 4.89 6.93 0.38
N TYR A 37 5.25 8.02 1.04
CA TYR A 37 4.95 8.22 2.45
C TYR A 37 3.54 8.80 2.60
N LEU A 38 2.70 8.12 3.37
CA LEU A 38 1.38 8.59 3.74
C LEU A 38 1.45 9.81 4.65
N LYS A 39 2.54 9.96 5.40
CA LYS A 39 2.67 10.94 6.47
C LYS A 39 4.07 11.53 6.55
N ASP A 40 4.13 12.84 6.78
CA ASP A 40 5.36 13.57 7.05
C ASP A 40 5.79 13.47 8.53
N PHE A 41 7.10 13.46 8.76
CA PHE A 41 7.70 13.54 10.10
C PHE A 41 7.88 15.00 10.55
N THR A 42 8.36 15.88 9.65
CA THR A 42 8.73 17.26 9.97
C THR A 42 8.55 18.15 8.76
N SER A 43 8.01 19.36 8.95
CA SER A 43 7.78 20.35 7.89
C SER A 43 9.00 20.67 7.01
N ASP A 44 10.20 20.41 7.52
CA ASP A 44 11.46 20.77 6.87
C ASP A 44 11.88 19.76 5.79
N HIS A 45 11.26 18.58 5.77
CA HIS A 45 11.51 17.51 4.78
C HIS A 45 10.19 16.85 4.35
N PRO A 46 9.34 17.58 3.58
CA PRO A 46 8.01 17.10 3.24
C PRO A 46 8.10 15.84 2.38
N LYS A 47 7.67 14.71 2.96
CA LYS A 47 7.62 13.40 2.28
C LYS A 47 6.22 12.88 2.00
N GLU A 48 5.21 13.42 2.71
CA GLU A 48 3.79 13.06 2.60
C GLU A 48 3.30 13.22 1.15
N LEU A 49 2.48 12.30 0.68
CA LEU A 49 1.82 12.41 -0.63
C LEU A 49 1.09 13.76 -0.75
N ILE A 50 1.28 14.46 -1.87
CA ILE A 50 0.58 15.73 -2.13
C ILE A 50 -0.68 15.54 -2.96
N PRO A 51 -1.64 16.48 -2.93
CA PRO A 51 -2.82 16.42 -3.78
C PRO A 51 -2.45 16.25 -5.26
N GLY A 52 -3.07 15.29 -5.94
CA GLY A 52 -2.82 15.00 -7.36
C GLY A 52 -1.65 14.06 -7.65
N GLU A 53 -0.77 13.79 -6.67
CA GLU A 53 0.40 12.92 -6.87
C GLU A 53 0.00 11.46 -7.14
N VAL A 54 -0.98 10.96 -6.38
CA VAL A 54 -1.47 9.59 -6.52
C VAL A 54 -2.11 9.37 -7.89
N GLU A 55 -2.92 10.33 -8.34
CA GLU A 55 -3.54 10.35 -9.67
C GLU A 55 -2.47 10.37 -10.75
N LEU A 56 -1.47 11.23 -10.61
CA LEU A 56 -0.36 11.38 -11.56
C LEU A 56 0.42 10.06 -11.72
N ILE A 57 0.84 9.45 -10.61
CA ILE A 57 1.58 8.17 -10.63
C ILE A 57 0.71 7.07 -11.25
N SER A 58 -0.54 6.96 -10.83
CA SER A 58 -1.46 5.91 -11.29
C SER A 58 -1.84 6.06 -12.77
N ALA A 59 -1.98 7.29 -13.28
CA ALA A 59 -2.25 7.58 -14.69
C ALA A 59 -1.14 7.09 -15.62
N ASN A 60 0.09 6.93 -15.10
CA ASN A 60 1.23 6.39 -15.82
C ASN A 60 1.37 4.85 -15.66
N GLY A 61 0.39 4.19 -15.04
CA GLY A 61 0.39 2.73 -14.88
C GLY A 61 1.42 2.22 -13.87
N ILE A 62 1.94 3.09 -13.01
CA ILE A 62 2.90 2.78 -11.96
C ILE A 62 2.15 2.41 -10.67
N ASP A 63 2.58 1.34 -9.99
CA ASP A 63 1.98 0.97 -8.70
C ASP A 63 2.57 1.83 -7.57
N ILE A 64 1.77 2.17 -6.57
CA ILE A 64 2.18 2.89 -5.36
C ILE A 64 2.27 1.88 -4.23
N VAL A 65 3.28 2.00 -3.37
CA VAL A 65 3.39 1.25 -2.11
C VAL A 65 3.29 2.24 -0.96
N SER A 66 2.35 2.02 -0.04
CA SER A 66 2.11 2.95 1.07
C SER A 66 3.07 2.71 2.22
N ILE A 67 3.84 3.74 2.56
CA ILE A 67 4.76 3.75 3.71
C ILE A 67 4.23 4.71 4.76
N PHE A 68 4.18 4.30 6.02
CA PHE A 68 3.85 5.17 7.14
C PHE A 68 5.09 5.34 8.03
N GLN A 69 5.58 6.56 8.17
CA GLN A 69 6.72 6.87 9.04
C GLN A 69 6.52 8.24 9.68
N LEU A 70 5.96 8.25 10.89
CA LEU A 70 5.79 9.51 11.62
C LEU A 70 7.09 9.97 12.27
N CYS A 71 7.99 9.10 12.73
CA CYS A 71 9.17 9.51 13.50
C CYS A 71 10.19 8.36 13.68
N THR A 72 11.45 8.74 13.90
CA THR A 72 12.50 7.84 14.38
C THR A 72 12.89 8.28 15.78
N TYR A 73 12.62 7.46 16.79
CA TYR A 73 13.02 7.78 18.17
C TYR A 73 14.38 7.18 18.51
N SER A 74 15.26 8.04 19.05
CA SER A 74 16.50 7.59 19.70
C SER A 74 16.25 6.84 21.01
N ASP A 75 15.09 7.04 21.63
CA ASP A 75 14.62 6.37 22.84
C ASP A 75 13.49 5.40 22.50
N GLU A 76 13.74 4.11 22.70
CA GLU A 76 12.90 3.00 22.29
C GLU A 76 11.66 2.85 23.18
N THR A 77 11.72 3.38 24.41
CA THR A 77 10.59 3.34 25.34
C THR A 77 9.39 4.17 24.84
N LYS A 78 9.62 5.07 23.88
CA LYS A 78 8.57 5.84 23.19
C LYS A 78 7.71 4.98 22.27
N TYR A 79 8.18 3.82 21.84
CA TYR A 79 7.40 2.86 21.08
C TYR A 79 6.43 2.12 22.02
N THR A 80 5.31 2.77 22.32
CA THR A 80 4.26 2.23 23.19
C THR A 80 3.08 1.68 22.40
N PHE A 81 2.29 0.81 23.04
CA PHE A 81 1.04 0.28 22.47
C PHE A 81 0.07 1.38 22.03
N ASP A 82 -0.15 2.40 22.87
CA ASP A 82 -1.07 3.50 22.52
C ASP A 82 -0.53 4.38 21.40
N LEU A 83 0.79 4.58 21.31
CA LEU A 83 1.37 5.24 20.14
C LEU A 83 1.13 4.42 18.87
N GLY A 84 1.25 3.09 18.94
CA GLY A 84 0.93 2.19 17.84
C GLY A 84 -0.51 2.33 17.38
N LYS A 85 -1.46 2.43 18.32
CA LYS A 85 -2.87 2.68 17.99
C LYS A 85 -3.08 4.02 17.29
N THR A 86 -2.47 5.08 17.81
CA THR A 86 -2.55 6.42 17.21
C THR A 86 -2.01 6.41 15.79
N HIS A 87 -0.82 5.83 15.56
CA HIS A 87 -0.21 5.76 14.24
C HIS A 87 -1.02 4.90 13.26
N ALA A 88 -1.64 3.81 13.72
CA ALA A 88 -2.50 3.00 12.87
C ALA A 88 -3.76 3.75 12.44
N ASN A 89 -4.43 4.48 13.34
CA ASN A 89 -5.57 5.31 12.97
C ASN A 89 -5.18 6.38 11.94
N ASP A 90 -4.05 7.05 12.19
CA ASP A 90 -3.50 8.10 11.33
C ASP A 90 -3.17 7.58 9.92
N ALA A 91 -2.59 6.38 9.85
CA ALA A 91 -2.28 5.67 8.61
C ALA A 91 -3.54 5.25 7.85
N ILE A 92 -4.55 4.71 8.54
CA ILE A 92 -5.84 4.32 7.93
C ILE A 92 -6.55 5.53 7.35
N GLU A 93 -6.61 6.64 8.10
CA GLU A 93 -7.23 7.88 7.66
C GLU A 93 -6.58 8.39 6.36
N ARG A 94 -5.24 8.43 6.32
CA ARG A 94 -4.49 8.84 5.12
C ARG A 94 -4.66 7.90 3.95
N ALA A 95 -4.46 6.60 4.17
CA ALA A 95 -4.64 5.61 3.13
C ALA A 95 -6.05 5.71 2.52
N SER A 96 -7.07 5.87 3.37
CA SER A 96 -8.45 6.10 2.90
C SER A 96 -8.61 7.43 2.16
N GLY A 97 -7.99 8.51 2.65
CA GLY A 97 -8.01 9.83 2.01
C GLY A 97 -7.36 9.83 0.63
N TYR A 98 -6.30 9.05 0.43
CA TYR A 98 -5.66 8.82 -0.87
C TYR A 98 -6.32 7.73 -1.70
N HIS A 99 -7.47 7.21 -1.26
CA HIS A 99 -8.23 6.16 -1.95
C HIS A 99 -7.41 4.89 -2.22
N GLN A 100 -6.52 4.55 -1.29
CA GLN A 100 -5.82 3.28 -1.33
C GLN A 100 -6.88 2.14 -1.32
N PRO A 101 -6.79 1.15 -2.23
CA PRO A 101 -7.77 0.08 -2.32
C PRO A 101 -7.85 -0.78 -1.07
N ASN A 102 -9.03 -1.32 -0.79
CA ASN A 102 -9.27 -2.24 0.32
C ASN A 102 -8.31 -3.45 0.30
N ASN A 103 -8.05 -4.01 1.49
CA ASN A 103 -7.23 -5.21 1.68
C ASN A 103 -5.78 -5.10 1.16
N THR A 104 -5.25 -3.88 1.02
CA THR A 104 -3.85 -3.63 0.68
C THR A 104 -3.04 -3.30 1.95
N PRO A 105 -1.73 -3.59 1.99
CA PRO A 105 -0.91 -3.32 3.17
C PRO A 105 -0.52 -1.85 3.28
N ILE A 106 -0.24 -1.44 4.52
CA ILE A 106 0.50 -0.21 4.83
C ILE A 106 1.78 -0.63 5.53
N TYR A 107 2.93 -0.21 5.02
CA TYR A 107 4.24 -0.53 5.58
C TYR A 107 4.63 0.49 6.65
N PHE A 108 4.56 0.11 7.91
CA PHE A 108 4.96 0.94 9.04
C PHE A 108 6.49 0.88 9.21
N ALA A 109 7.14 2.02 8.99
CA ALA A 109 8.59 2.13 9.03
C ALA A 109 9.10 2.24 10.47
N LEU A 110 9.99 1.33 10.84
CA LEU A 110 10.80 1.35 12.06
C LEU A 110 12.27 1.27 11.66
N GLU A 111 12.82 2.43 11.34
CA GLU A 111 14.21 2.56 10.91
C GLU A 111 15.13 2.60 12.13
N ARG A 112 15.81 1.48 12.39
CA ARG A 112 17.03 1.48 13.20
C ARG A 112 18.12 0.76 12.45
N ALA A 113 19.30 1.34 12.37
CA ALA A 113 20.44 0.71 11.76
C ALA A 113 21.01 -0.38 12.69
N PHE A 114 20.80 -1.65 12.31
CA PHE A 114 21.50 -2.87 12.75
C PHE A 114 21.37 -3.31 14.22
N ASP A 115 21.43 -4.63 14.42
CA ASP A 115 21.59 -5.31 15.72
C ASP A 115 20.73 -4.77 16.86
N VAL A 116 19.41 -4.71 16.59
CA VAL A 116 18.42 -4.28 17.59
C VAL A 116 18.46 -5.24 18.78
N PRO A 117 18.86 -4.78 19.99
CA PRO A 117 18.88 -5.62 21.18
C PRO A 117 17.48 -6.19 21.48
N GLN A 118 17.43 -7.33 22.18
CA GLN A 118 16.17 -8.01 22.46
C GLN A 118 15.18 -7.13 23.24
N GLU A 119 15.68 -6.28 24.14
CA GLU A 119 14.87 -5.31 24.88
C GLU A 119 14.21 -4.28 23.95
N VAL A 120 14.92 -3.81 22.92
CA VAL A 120 14.37 -2.89 21.93
C VAL A 120 13.34 -3.58 21.04
N LEU A 121 13.61 -4.84 20.65
CA LEU A 121 12.62 -5.65 19.94
C LEU A 121 11.34 -5.78 20.75
N GLN A 122 11.42 -5.91 22.08
CA GLN A 122 10.23 -5.98 22.93
C GLN A 122 9.45 -4.65 22.98
N CYS A 123 10.12 -3.50 22.98
CA CYS A 123 9.48 -2.20 22.82
C CYS A 123 8.77 -2.09 21.46
N PHE A 124 9.44 -2.50 20.39
CA PHE A 124 8.83 -2.54 19.05
C PHE A 124 7.63 -3.47 19.02
N LYS A 125 7.71 -4.65 19.63
CA LYS A 125 6.58 -5.58 19.71
C LYS A 125 5.36 -4.92 20.35
N ASN A 126 5.53 -4.22 21.47
CA ASN A 126 4.44 -3.54 22.16
C ASN A 126 3.76 -2.49 21.27
N TYR A 127 4.56 -1.70 20.55
CA TYR A 127 4.07 -0.74 19.56
C TYR A 127 3.35 -1.40 18.37
N LEU A 128 3.93 -2.46 17.80
CA LEU A 128 3.34 -3.21 16.69
C LEU A 128 2.05 -3.94 17.08
N ASP A 129 1.94 -4.43 18.32
CA ASP A 129 0.70 -4.98 18.88
C ASP A 129 -0.41 -3.92 18.89
N GLY A 130 -0.06 -2.66 19.22
CA GLY A 130 -0.98 -1.52 19.15
C GLY A 130 -1.49 -1.24 17.75
N ILE A 131 -0.60 -1.27 16.75
CA ILE A 131 -0.98 -1.14 15.34
C ILE A 131 -1.94 -2.25 14.92
N ARG A 132 -1.56 -3.51 15.19
CA ARG A 132 -2.37 -4.68 14.81
C ARG A 132 -3.72 -4.69 15.50
N PHE A 133 -3.79 -4.24 16.75
CA PHE A 133 -5.06 -4.11 17.46
C PHE A 133 -6.05 -3.23 16.70
N ILE A 134 -5.61 -2.08 16.17
CA ILE A 134 -6.46 -1.22 15.34
C ILE A 134 -6.79 -1.88 14.00
N LEU A 135 -5.78 -2.39 13.29
CA LEU A 135 -5.99 -2.99 11.97
C LEU A 135 -6.93 -4.21 12.01
N SER A 136 -6.98 -4.93 13.14
CA SER A 136 -7.88 -6.08 13.33
C SER A 136 -9.36 -5.72 13.54
N LYS A 137 -9.66 -4.45 13.84
CA LYS A 137 -11.02 -4.00 14.15
C LYS A 137 -11.67 -3.38 12.92
N SER A 138 -12.67 -4.06 12.34
CA SER A 138 -13.42 -3.56 11.18
C SER A 138 -14.07 -2.20 11.41
N SER A 139 -14.46 -1.86 12.64
CA SER A 139 -15.01 -0.54 12.98
C SER A 139 -13.98 0.59 12.90
N MET A 140 -12.68 0.28 12.99
CA MET A 140 -11.58 1.24 12.93
C MET A 140 -10.81 1.15 11.61
N ASN A 141 -10.80 -0.01 10.98
CA ASN A 141 -10.17 -0.32 9.69
C ASN A 141 -11.23 -0.85 8.70
N PRO A 142 -12.21 -0.03 8.27
CA PRO A 142 -13.32 -0.49 7.43
C PRO A 142 -12.87 -0.98 6.05
N ASN A 143 -11.72 -0.49 5.55
CA ASN A 143 -11.14 -0.91 4.27
C ASN A 143 -10.28 -2.18 4.39
N GLY A 144 -10.08 -2.70 5.60
CA GLY A 144 -9.33 -3.93 5.82
C GLY A 144 -7.85 -3.83 5.46
N TYR A 145 -7.23 -2.66 5.61
CA TYR A 145 -5.79 -2.51 5.35
C TYR A 145 -4.97 -3.50 6.17
N LYS A 146 -3.95 -4.07 5.54
CA LYS A 146 -3.13 -5.12 6.13
C LYS A 146 -1.89 -4.55 6.79
N PHE A 147 -1.35 -5.28 7.75
CA PHE A 147 -0.13 -4.89 8.44
C PHE A 147 1.11 -5.17 7.57
N GLY A 148 1.87 -4.13 7.27
CA GLY A 148 3.22 -4.22 6.71
C GLY A 148 4.26 -3.63 7.66
N TYR A 149 5.44 -4.22 7.69
CA TYR A 149 6.62 -3.73 8.42
C TYR A 149 7.66 -3.26 7.43
N TYR A 150 8.23 -2.07 7.64
CA TYR A 150 9.40 -1.58 6.93
C TYR A 150 10.57 -1.35 7.90
N GLY A 151 11.70 -2.01 7.66
CA GLY A 151 12.91 -1.83 8.46
C GLY A 151 13.97 -2.89 8.18
N PRO A 152 14.98 -3.04 9.05
CA PRO A 152 16.05 -4.01 8.84
C PRO A 152 15.57 -5.46 8.72
N GLY A 153 16.37 -6.28 8.07
CA GLY A 153 16.06 -7.71 7.90
C GLY A 153 15.95 -8.52 9.17
N TYR A 154 16.83 -8.27 10.14
CA TYR A 154 16.85 -9.01 11.38
C TYR A 154 15.55 -8.80 12.16
N SER A 155 15.15 -7.54 12.36
CA SER A 155 13.85 -7.21 12.95
C SER A 155 12.69 -7.66 12.07
N GLY A 156 12.80 -7.57 10.74
CA GLY A 156 11.81 -8.11 9.81
C GLY A 156 11.56 -9.61 9.97
N LYS A 157 12.62 -10.40 10.19
CA LYS A 157 12.52 -11.84 10.52
C LYS A 157 11.73 -12.06 11.81
N VAL A 158 12.09 -11.34 12.87
CA VAL A 158 11.42 -11.46 14.18
C VAL A 158 9.95 -11.04 14.09
N VAL A 159 9.65 -9.96 13.37
CA VAL A 159 8.28 -9.50 13.12
C VAL A 159 7.48 -10.54 12.34
N LYS A 160 8.09 -11.21 11.36
CA LYS A 160 7.43 -12.29 10.61
C LYS A 160 7.15 -13.51 11.49
N GLU A 161 8.00 -13.81 12.46
CA GLU A 161 7.77 -14.87 13.46
C GLU A 161 6.62 -14.52 14.41
N TRP A 162 6.51 -13.26 14.86
CA TRP A 162 5.36 -12.82 15.67
C TRP A 162 4.06 -12.76 14.88
N TYR A 163 4.14 -12.35 13.62
CA TYR A 163 2.98 -12.09 12.77
C TYR A 163 3.19 -12.72 11.38
N PRO A 164 2.87 -14.02 11.22
CA PRO A 164 3.14 -14.75 9.98
C PRO A 164 2.44 -14.17 8.72
N ASP A 165 1.34 -13.46 8.92
CA ASP A 165 0.54 -12.79 7.88
C ASP A 165 1.06 -11.41 7.45
N SER A 166 2.11 -10.90 8.11
CA SER A 166 2.67 -9.57 7.84
C SER A 166 3.32 -9.45 6.46
N TYR A 167 3.19 -8.27 5.86
CA TYR A 167 4.00 -7.89 4.72
C TYR A 167 5.34 -7.34 5.22
N ILE A 168 6.45 -7.70 4.59
CA ILE A 168 7.78 -7.22 4.99
C ILE A 168 8.45 -6.46 3.85
N MET A 169 8.73 -5.19 4.07
CA MET A 169 9.66 -4.39 3.30
C MET A 169 10.96 -4.31 4.08
N ILE A 170 12.06 -4.71 3.46
CA ILE A 170 13.38 -4.65 4.06
C ILE A 170 14.05 -3.37 3.63
N GLY A 171 14.44 -2.53 4.60
CA GLY A 171 15.35 -1.40 4.39
C GLY A 171 16.80 -1.78 4.65
N ASN A 172 17.72 -1.01 4.07
CA ASN A 172 19.17 -1.09 4.23
C ASN A 172 19.80 -2.45 3.80
N PRO A 173 20.51 -2.50 2.66
CA PRO A 173 20.96 -3.75 2.04
C PRO A 173 22.12 -4.47 2.76
N LYS A 174 22.75 -3.87 3.78
CA LYS A 174 23.92 -4.48 4.43
C LYS A 174 23.53 -5.74 5.23
N TYR A 175 24.10 -6.88 4.84
CA TYR A 175 24.05 -8.18 5.54
C TYR A 175 22.68 -8.62 6.03
N ASN A 176 21.81 -8.98 5.08
CA ASN A 176 20.47 -9.43 5.40
C ASN A 176 20.17 -10.84 4.87
N PRO A 177 20.25 -11.87 5.73
CA PRO A 177 19.95 -13.25 5.35
C PRO A 177 18.45 -13.56 5.32
N PHE A 178 17.57 -12.62 5.68
CA PHE A 178 16.14 -12.87 5.69
C PHE A 178 15.59 -12.93 4.26
N THR A 179 14.89 -14.02 3.94
CA THR A 179 14.40 -14.32 2.57
C THR A 179 12.89 -14.21 2.41
N SER A 180 12.13 -14.10 3.51
CA SER A 180 10.67 -14.06 3.47
C SER A 180 10.14 -12.62 3.46
N TRP A 181 10.53 -11.87 2.43
CA TRP A 181 10.15 -10.47 2.22
C TRP A 181 9.25 -10.28 1.01
N ASN A 182 8.47 -9.20 1.04
CA ASN A 182 7.65 -8.73 -0.08
C ASN A 182 8.43 -7.72 -0.93
N ILE A 183 9.15 -6.80 -0.28
CA ILE A 183 9.99 -5.77 -0.92
C ILE A 183 11.34 -5.75 -0.22
N LYS A 184 12.42 -5.52 -0.98
CA LYS A 184 13.77 -5.39 -0.43
C LYS A 184 14.49 -4.23 -1.10
N GLN A 185 14.98 -3.30 -0.29
CA GLN A 185 15.89 -2.26 -0.70
C GLN A 185 17.22 -2.87 -1.13
N GLN A 186 17.63 -2.55 -2.35
CA GLN A 186 18.86 -3.02 -2.98
C GLN A 186 19.95 -1.95 -2.90
N GLN A 187 19.61 -0.69 -3.14
CA GLN A 187 20.57 0.40 -3.20
C GLN A 187 19.95 1.69 -2.66
N PRO A 188 20.48 2.26 -1.57
CA PRO A 188 20.00 3.54 -1.06
C PRO A 188 20.60 4.74 -1.83
N ASP A 189 19.95 5.90 -1.70
CA ASP A 189 20.45 7.22 -2.12
C ASP A 189 20.90 7.31 -3.60
N PHE A 190 20.22 6.61 -4.50
CA PHE A 190 20.44 6.71 -5.94
C PHE A 190 19.90 8.03 -6.50
N LYS A 191 20.66 8.68 -7.38
CA LYS A 191 20.28 9.98 -7.95
C LYS A 191 19.57 9.82 -9.28
N ILE A 192 18.34 10.32 -9.35
CA ILE A 192 17.57 10.45 -10.59
C ILE A 192 17.67 11.90 -11.07
N TYR A 193 18.16 12.09 -12.29
CA TYR A 193 18.35 13.40 -12.91
C TYR A 193 17.18 13.74 -13.84
N TYR A 194 16.76 15.00 -13.86
CA TYR A 194 15.70 15.48 -14.76
C TYR A 194 16.11 16.77 -15.48
N SER A 195 15.45 17.05 -16.62
CA SER A 195 15.91 17.95 -17.68
C SER A 195 16.16 19.42 -17.28
N THR A 196 15.79 19.84 -16.08
CA THR A 196 16.04 21.19 -15.55
C THR A 196 17.30 21.27 -14.67
N ASN A 197 18.31 20.43 -14.90
CA ASN A 197 19.54 20.32 -14.09
C ASN A 197 19.30 20.02 -12.60
N GLY A 198 18.16 19.39 -12.28
CA GLY A 198 17.85 18.93 -10.93
C GLY A 198 18.10 17.44 -10.76
N TYR A 199 18.21 17.00 -9.51
CA TYR A 199 18.15 15.59 -9.15
C TYR A 199 17.32 15.42 -7.88
N PHE A 200 16.80 14.21 -7.68
CA PHE A 200 16.26 13.75 -6.41
C PHE A 200 16.84 12.38 -6.07
N ASN A 201 16.87 12.08 -4.78
CA ASN A 201 17.34 10.78 -4.30
C ASN A 201 16.17 9.80 -4.24
N VAL A 202 16.46 8.57 -4.62
CA VAL A 202 15.56 7.43 -4.49
C VAL A 202 16.34 6.25 -3.93
N ASP A 203 15.66 5.40 -3.19
CA ASP A 203 16.15 4.09 -2.86
C ASP A 203 15.64 3.12 -3.93
N ILE A 204 16.51 2.29 -4.49
CA ILE A 204 16.14 1.25 -5.45
C ILE A 204 15.71 0.02 -4.67
N ASP A 205 14.48 -0.41 -4.92
CA ASP A 205 13.85 -1.57 -4.31
C ASP A 205 13.62 -2.69 -5.32
N ILE A 206 13.50 -3.92 -4.83
CA ILE A 206 13.08 -5.07 -5.62
C ILE A 206 11.95 -5.84 -4.97
N THR A 207 11.11 -6.45 -5.80
CA THR A 207 10.14 -7.47 -5.40
C THR A 207 10.19 -8.67 -6.31
N THR A 208 9.98 -9.86 -5.73
CA THR A 208 9.77 -11.11 -6.48
C THR A 208 8.34 -11.62 -6.34
N SER A 209 7.51 -10.94 -5.54
CA SER A 209 6.12 -11.27 -5.28
C SER A 209 5.21 -10.48 -6.20
N LEU A 210 4.06 -11.05 -6.56
CA LEU A 210 2.95 -10.28 -7.14
C LEU A 210 2.09 -9.61 -6.05
N ASP A 211 2.15 -10.13 -4.83
CA ASP A 211 1.46 -9.62 -3.64
C ASP A 211 2.47 -8.84 -2.77
N TYR A 212 2.92 -7.70 -3.26
CA TYR A 212 3.78 -6.76 -2.52
C TYR A 212 3.01 -5.53 -2.03
N GLY A 213 1.70 -5.47 -2.27
CA GLY A 213 0.88 -4.34 -1.85
C GLY A 213 0.91 -3.12 -2.76
N GLY A 214 1.46 -3.26 -3.98
CA GLY A 214 1.34 -2.24 -5.01
C GLY A 214 -0.12 -1.96 -5.35
N TRP A 215 -0.50 -0.69 -5.35
CA TRP A 215 -1.85 -0.24 -5.66
C TRP A 215 -1.85 0.92 -6.64
N GLN A 216 -2.99 1.14 -7.28
CA GLN A 216 -3.21 2.29 -8.15
C GLN A 216 -4.48 2.98 -7.70
N TYR A 217 -4.50 4.29 -7.83
CA TYR A 217 -5.76 5.02 -7.73
C TYR A 217 -6.69 4.58 -8.86
N HIS A 218 -7.92 4.27 -8.48
CA HIS A 218 -8.94 3.87 -9.41
C HIS A 218 -10.04 4.92 -9.49
N GLN A 219 -10.17 5.56 -10.65
CA GLN A 219 -11.38 6.29 -10.98
C GLN A 219 -12.34 5.41 -11.73
N PHE A 220 -13.58 5.35 -11.28
CA PHE A 220 -14.67 4.66 -11.97
C PHE A 220 -15.74 5.68 -12.38
N PRO A 221 -15.45 6.53 -13.39
CA PRO A 221 -16.37 7.58 -13.82
C PRO A 221 -17.61 6.99 -14.51
N ASN A 222 -17.50 5.77 -15.02
CA ASN A 222 -18.61 5.07 -15.65
C ASN A 222 -19.60 4.58 -14.61
N SER A 223 -20.89 4.74 -14.92
CA SER A 223 -21.95 4.09 -14.17
C SER A 223 -21.74 2.58 -14.14
N TRP A 224 -22.23 1.96 -13.08
CA TRP A 224 -22.28 0.50 -12.99
C TRP A 224 -22.98 -0.11 -14.20
N SER A 225 -22.36 -1.15 -14.76
CA SER A 225 -22.74 -1.82 -15.99
C SER A 225 -22.86 -3.34 -15.78
N ASN A 226 -23.24 -4.08 -16.82
CA ASN A 226 -23.38 -5.54 -16.82
C ASN A 226 -24.56 -6.05 -15.96
N TYR A 227 -25.75 -5.47 -16.19
CA TYR A 227 -27.02 -5.76 -15.49
C TYR A 227 -27.53 -7.21 -15.62
N ASN A 228 -26.94 -7.97 -16.53
CA ASN A 228 -27.27 -9.33 -16.90
C ASN A 228 -26.60 -10.40 -16.01
N ASN A 229 -25.72 -10.01 -15.09
CA ASN A 229 -25.24 -10.89 -14.02
C ASN A 229 -25.93 -10.53 -12.70
N ALA A 230 -26.92 -11.34 -12.28
CA ALA A 230 -27.66 -11.12 -11.04
C ALA A 230 -26.79 -11.15 -9.77
N TYR A 231 -25.54 -11.61 -9.88
CA TYR A 231 -24.61 -11.80 -8.77
C TYR A 231 -23.62 -10.65 -8.58
N LYS A 232 -23.26 -9.89 -9.63
CA LYS A 232 -22.25 -8.84 -9.56
C LYS A 232 -22.47 -7.80 -10.66
N HIS A 233 -22.52 -6.52 -10.28
CA HIS A 233 -22.42 -5.43 -11.23
C HIS A 233 -20.96 -4.96 -11.29
N ARG A 234 -20.51 -4.46 -12.45
CA ARG A 234 -19.12 -4.04 -12.65
C ARG A 234 -19.02 -2.64 -13.25
N ARG A 235 -17.99 -1.90 -12.87
CA ARG A 235 -17.62 -0.64 -13.54
C ARG A 235 -16.13 -0.65 -13.83
N LYS A 236 -15.77 -0.08 -14.99
CA LYS A 236 -14.39 -0.09 -15.48
C LYS A 236 -13.66 1.14 -15.00
N CYS A 237 -12.47 0.94 -14.45
CA CYS A 237 -11.58 2.02 -14.06
C CYS A 237 -11.12 2.76 -15.32
N SER A 238 -11.30 4.08 -15.36
CA SER A 238 -10.82 4.91 -16.47
C SER A 238 -9.29 5.00 -16.54
N ILE A 239 -8.60 4.73 -15.44
CA ILE A 239 -7.14 4.81 -15.34
C ILE A 239 -6.48 3.53 -15.83
N CYS A 240 -6.76 2.39 -15.18
CA CYS A 240 -6.06 1.13 -15.45
C CYS A 240 -6.89 0.08 -16.22
N GLY A 241 -8.14 0.38 -16.54
CA GLY A 241 -9.03 -0.55 -17.23
C GLY A 241 -9.51 -1.75 -16.40
N ARG A 242 -9.09 -1.88 -15.14
CA ARG A 242 -9.58 -2.94 -14.23
C ARG A 242 -11.05 -2.71 -13.85
N TYR A 243 -11.74 -3.79 -13.51
CA TYR A 243 -13.13 -3.73 -13.08
C TYR A 243 -13.24 -3.74 -11.55
N GLU A 244 -14.06 -2.84 -11.01
CA GLU A 244 -14.63 -3.00 -9.67
C GLU A 244 -15.90 -3.83 -9.75
N TYR A 245 -16.11 -4.68 -8.75
CA TYR A 245 -17.30 -5.52 -8.63
C TYR A 245 -17.99 -5.25 -7.30
N GLN A 246 -19.31 -5.16 -7.32
CA GLN A 246 -20.09 -5.07 -6.10
C GLN A 246 -21.34 -5.96 -6.20
N TYR A 247 -21.76 -6.49 -5.06
CA TYR A 247 -22.99 -7.30 -4.96
C TYR A 247 -24.23 -6.40 -4.99
N HIS A 248 -25.36 -6.95 -5.43
CA HIS A 248 -26.62 -6.24 -5.32
C HIS A 248 -26.97 -5.96 -3.85
N VAL A 249 -27.22 -4.70 -3.54
CA VAL A 249 -27.82 -4.27 -2.27
C VAL A 249 -29.27 -3.88 -2.57
N PRO A 250 -30.26 -4.72 -2.22
CA PRO A 250 -31.65 -4.38 -2.44
C PRO A 250 -32.09 -3.22 -1.56
N ASN A 251 -33.04 -2.42 -2.05
CA ASN A 251 -33.76 -1.45 -1.22
C ASN A 251 -34.64 -2.17 -0.18
N ALA A 252 -35.24 -1.41 0.74
CA ALA A 252 -36.06 -1.97 1.83
C ALA A 252 -37.23 -2.85 1.33
N GLN A 253 -37.67 -2.67 0.09
CA GLN A 253 -38.75 -3.43 -0.55
C GLN A 253 -38.27 -4.62 -1.39
N GLY A 254 -36.96 -4.86 -1.51
CA GLY A 254 -36.41 -5.98 -2.28
C GLY A 254 -36.44 -5.83 -3.80
N ASN A 255 -36.97 -4.71 -4.32
CA ASN A 255 -37.35 -4.57 -5.74
C ASN A 255 -36.33 -3.84 -6.60
N ARG A 256 -35.36 -3.16 -5.98
CA ARG A 256 -34.36 -2.35 -6.68
C ARG A 256 -32.98 -2.51 -6.05
N CYS A 257 -31.95 -2.70 -6.87
CA CYS A 257 -30.56 -2.57 -6.41
C CYS A 257 -30.23 -1.09 -6.22
N THR A 258 -29.85 -0.69 -5.01
CA THR A 258 -29.49 0.71 -4.69
C THR A 258 -28.16 1.14 -5.28
N VAL A 259 -27.31 0.19 -5.70
CA VAL A 259 -25.99 0.48 -6.24
C VAL A 259 -26.02 0.69 -7.76
N CYS A 260 -26.70 -0.18 -8.51
CA CYS A 260 -26.76 -0.12 -9.98
C CYS A 260 -28.12 0.37 -10.53
N GLY A 261 -29.13 0.53 -9.68
CA GLY A 261 -30.47 0.99 -10.07
C GLY A 261 -31.36 -0.07 -10.74
N TYR A 262 -30.88 -1.31 -10.93
CA TYR A 262 -31.64 -2.40 -11.55
C TYR A 262 -32.95 -2.71 -10.81
N VAL A 263 -34.03 -2.93 -11.56
CA VAL A 263 -35.36 -3.27 -11.06
C VAL A 263 -35.76 -4.65 -11.60
N GLY A 264 -35.93 -5.63 -10.71
CA GLY A 264 -36.25 -7.02 -11.05
C GLY A 264 -36.10 -7.97 -9.85
N ASN A 265 -36.48 -9.24 -10.02
CA ASN A 265 -36.35 -10.26 -8.96
C ASN A 265 -34.86 -10.55 -8.68
N ILE A 266 -34.34 -10.01 -7.59
CA ILE A 266 -32.97 -10.28 -7.13
C ILE A 266 -33.00 -11.56 -6.28
N VAL A 267 -32.51 -12.67 -6.82
CA VAL A 267 -32.33 -13.91 -6.05
C VAL A 267 -31.10 -13.73 -5.16
N VAL A 268 -31.30 -13.54 -3.86
CA VAL A 268 -30.22 -13.50 -2.86
C VAL A 268 -29.64 -14.91 -2.76
N PRO A 269 -28.35 -15.13 -3.07
CA PRO A 269 -27.74 -16.44 -2.84
C PRO A 269 -27.58 -16.62 -1.34
N VAL A 270 -28.21 -17.66 -0.81
CA VAL A 270 -27.98 -18.13 0.55
C VAL A 270 -26.54 -18.66 0.60
N ASN A 271 -25.65 -17.95 1.29
CA ASN A 271 -24.28 -18.34 1.63
C ASN A 271 -23.29 -18.57 0.47
N LYS A 272 -22.44 -17.57 0.20
CA LYS A 272 -21.02 -17.80 -0.12
C LYS A 272 -20.14 -16.79 0.62
N ILE A 273 -19.81 -17.13 1.87
CA ILE A 273 -18.58 -16.67 2.51
C ILE A 273 -17.46 -17.50 1.84
N GLY A 274 -16.65 -16.89 0.98
CA GLY A 274 -15.38 -17.46 0.49
C GLY A 274 -15.19 -17.61 -1.04
N GLY A 275 -14.43 -16.67 -1.63
CA GLY A 275 -13.46 -16.83 -2.76
C GLY A 275 -13.95 -17.12 -4.20
N PRO A 276 -13.09 -16.95 -5.24
CA PRO A 276 -11.85 -16.16 -5.35
C PRO A 276 -12.03 -14.86 -6.15
N ALA A 277 -11.16 -13.88 -5.90
CA ALA A 277 -10.88 -12.79 -6.83
C ALA A 277 -9.65 -13.23 -7.64
N ASP A 278 -9.89 -13.68 -8.88
CA ASP A 278 -8.95 -13.70 -10.00
C ASP A 278 -9.51 -14.65 -11.05
N GLU A 279 -10.47 -14.16 -11.85
CA GLU A 279 -10.68 -14.70 -13.19
C GLU A 279 -10.09 -13.67 -14.15
N THR A 280 -8.91 -14.02 -14.66
CA THR A 280 -8.32 -13.41 -15.85
C THR A 280 -9.13 -13.90 -17.05
N GLU A 281 -10.06 -13.08 -17.54
CA GLU A 281 -10.62 -13.31 -18.87
C GLU A 281 -9.60 -12.79 -19.90
N ASN A 282 -8.92 -13.75 -20.51
CA ASN A 282 -8.10 -13.57 -21.71
C ASN A 282 -8.95 -13.02 -22.87
N SER A 283 -8.35 -12.05 -23.57
CA SER A 283 -8.58 -11.63 -24.97
C SER A 283 -10.01 -11.39 -25.44
#